data_AF-A0A3C0Y1W0-F1
#
_entry.id   AF-A0A3C0Y1W0-F1
#
_cell.length_a   1.000
_cell.length_b   1.000
_cell.length_c   1.000
_cell.angle_alpha   90.00
_cell.angle_beta   90.00
_cell.angle_gamma   90.00
#
_symmetry.space_group_name_H-M   'P 1'
#
loop_
_entity.id
_entity.type
_entity.pdbx_description
1 polymer ?
#
loop_
_entity_poly.entity_id
_entity_poly.type
_entity_poly.pdbx_seq_one_letter_code
_entity_poly.pdbx_strand_id
1 'polypeptide(L)'
;SKGVKTKLGQSGDYYGVIRHGVSFGIPTIIIEHCFMDNPIDRSIMESKGLTSLAHADAVGITNYINSVGGVIPKADPVIFAEGSTGVGGAAAAASDPFKTKYGFPKDASGNVTYTDASGGREVFTAAEWNKLLGLWNYTGDPEAFLKQQSASVLRSLVNQ
;
A
#
# COMPACT_ATOMS: atom_id res chain seq x y z
N SER A 1 2.96 13.12 24.31
CA SER A 1 2.94 12.59 22.93
C SER A 1 2.34 11.20 22.92
N LYS A 2 1.64 10.84 21.83
CA LYS A 2 1.25 9.46 21.50
C LYS A 2 2.40 8.92 20.63
N GLY A 3 3.25 8.09 21.21
CA GLY A 3 4.43 7.53 20.55
C GLY A 3 4.52 6.03 20.83
N VAL A 4 5.62 5.40 20.41
CA VAL A 4 5.86 3.98 20.70
C VAL A 4 5.97 3.77 22.21
N LYS A 5 5.19 2.84 22.75
CA LYS A 5 5.10 2.57 24.19
C LYS A 5 5.01 1.06 24.43
N THR A 6 5.55 0.64 25.56
CA THR A 6 5.36 -0.70 26.11
C THR A 6 4.47 -0.61 27.35
N LYS A 7 3.76 -1.70 27.65
CA LYS A 7 3.00 -1.82 28.90
C LYS A 7 3.20 -3.23 29.43
N LEU A 8 3.73 -3.34 30.65
CA LEU A 8 3.94 -4.62 31.32
C LEU A 8 2.77 -4.92 32.26
N GLY A 9 2.37 -6.20 32.31
CA GLY A 9 1.49 -6.77 33.33
C GLY A 9 2.28 -7.70 34.26
N GLN A 10 1.57 -8.45 35.11
CA GLN A 10 2.21 -9.37 36.06
C GLN A 10 2.90 -10.58 35.39
N SER A 11 2.63 -10.82 34.10
CA SER A 11 3.09 -12.02 33.39
C SER A 11 3.74 -11.67 32.04
N GLY A 12 4.46 -10.54 31.96
CA GLY A 12 5.11 -10.05 30.74
C GLY A 12 4.35 -8.88 30.09
N ASP A 13 4.33 -8.80 28.76
CA ASP A 13 3.53 -7.79 28.05
C ASP A 13 2.06 -7.85 28.47
N TYR A 14 1.49 -6.66 28.75
CA TYR A 14 0.12 -6.51 29.23
C TYR A 14 -0.90 -7.04 28.22
N TYR A 15 -0.63 -6.81 26.93
CA TYR A 15 -1.51 -7.28 25.85
C TYR A 15 -1.19 -8.74 25.52
N GLY A 16 -2.18 -9.61 25.72
CA GLY A 16 -2.05 -11.04 25.45
C GLY A 16 -1.59 -11.36 24.03
N VAL A 17 -2.05 -10.60 23.04
CA VAL A 17 -1.64 -10.77 21.63
C VAL A 17 -0.14 -10.55 21.43
N ILE A 18 0.43 -9.48 22.01
CA ILE A 18 1.87 -9.20 21.94
C ILE A 18 2.63 -10.30 22.68
N ARG A 19 2.22 -10.58 23.91
CA ARG A 19 2.86 -11.58 24.76
C ARG A 19 2.93 -12.95 24.11
N HIS A 20 1.82 -13.44 23.54
CA HIS A 20 1.77 -14.75 22.90
C HIS A 20 2.49 -14.77 21.55
N GLY A 21 2.35 -13.73 20.72
CA GLY A 21 3.08 -13.64 19.45
C GLY A 21 4.59 -13.71 19.65
N VAL A 22 5.12 -12.94 20.61
CA VAL A 22 6.53 -13.01 20.99
C VAL A 22 6.92 -14.40 21.52
N SER A 23 6.06 -15.05 22.31
CA SER A 23 6.33 -16.42 22.81
C SER A 23 6.44 -17.47 21.70
N PHE A 24 5.84 -17.23 20.53
CA PHE A 24 5.97 -18.07 19.33
C PHE A 24 7.14 -17.65 18.42
N GLY A 25 7.98 -16.69 18.85
CA GLY A 25 9.09 -16.17 18.05
C GLY A 25 8.66 -15.22 16.93
N ILE A 26 7.43 -14.69 16.99
CA ILE A 26 6.88 -13.76 15.99
C ILE A 26 6.95 -12.32 16.56
N PRO A 27 7.73 -11.41 15.96
CA PRO A 27 7.69 -10.00 16.31
C PRO A 27 6.26 -9.45 16.21
N THR A 28 5.73 -8.87 17.29
CA THR A 28 4.31 -8.48 17.38
C THR A 28 4.17 -7.08 17.97
N ILE A 29 3.32 -6.24 17.35
CA ILE A 29 2.96 -4.90 17.79
C ILE A 29 1.45 -4.68 17.71
N ILE A 30 0.96 -3.62 18.35
CA ILE A 30 -0.40 -3.09 18.15
C ILE A 30 -0.27 -1.66 17.64
N ILE A 31 -1.00 -1.34 16.57
CA ILE A 31 -1.10 0.01 16.03
C ILE A 31 -2.50 0.52 16.34
N GLU A 32 -2.56 1.65 17.06
CA GLU A 32 -3.79 2.39 17.31
C GLU A 32 -3.83 3.57 16.33
N HIS A 33 -4.58 3.45 15.23
CA HIS A 33 -4.56 4.45 14.16
C HIS A 33 -5.15 5.80 14.58
N CYS A 34 -6.19 5.79 15.41
CA CYS A 34 -6.94 6.99 15.78
C CYS A 34 -7.85 6.75 16.99
N PHE A 35 -8.35 7.83 17.59
CA PHE A 35 -9.48 7.76 18.53
C PHE A 35 -10.80 7.81 17.76
N MET A 36 -11.52 6.69 17.69
CA MET A 36 -12.77 6.62 16.93
C MET A 36 -13.87 7.54 17.50
N ASP A 37 -13.84 7.85 18.78
CA ASP A 37 -14.75 8.76 19.48
C ASP A 37 -14.34 10.23 19.38
N ASN A 38 -13.16 10.53 18.86
CA ASN A 38 -12.73 11.89 18.56
C ASN A 38 -13.22 12.30 17.15
N PRO A 39 -14.00 13.38 17.02
CA PRO A 39 -14.60 13.76 15.74
C PRO A 39 -13.57 14.21 14.70
N ILE A 40 -12.43 14.78 15.12
CA ILE A 40 -11.36 15.23 14.21
C ILE A 40 -10.64 14.00 13.65
N ASP A 41 -10.23 13.08 14.52
CA ASP A 41 -9.59 11.82 14.14
C ASP A 41 -10.47 11.00 13.20
N ARG A 42 -11.77 10.89 13.51
CA ARG A 42 -12.74 10.19 12.64
C ARG A 42 -12.83 10.85 11.26
N SER A 43 -12.91 12.18 11.19
CA SER A 43 -12.95 12.90 9.92
C SER A 43 -11.68 12.69 9.08
N ILE A 44 -10.50 12.60 9.72
CA ILE A 44 -9.24 12.29 9.04
C ILE A 44 -9.25 10.84 8.52
N MET A 45 -9.74 9.88 9.31
CA MET A 45 -9.86 8.48 8.89
C MET A 45 -10.78 8.33 7.67
N GLU A 46 -11.92 9.00 7.69
CA GLU A 46 -12.90 8.99 6.60
C GLU A 46 -12.33 9.64 5.33
N SER A 47 -11.57 10.73 5.46
CA SER A 47 -11.00 11.45 4.31
C SER A 47 -9.74 10.80 3.71
N LYS A 48 -8.86 10.21 4.54
CA LYS A 48 -7.65 9.51 4.06
C LYS A 48 -7.95 8.09 3.56
N GLY A 49 -9.04 7.50 4.04
CA GLY A 49 -9.46 6.15 3.70
C GLY A 49 -8.57 5.06 4.31
N LEU A 50 -9.16 3.87 4.47
CA LEU A 50 -8.47 2.69 5.04
C LEU A 50 -7.28 2.24 4.19
N THR A 51 -7.31 2.46 2.87
CA THR A 51 -6.23 2.10 1.94
C THR A 51 -4.92 2.81 2.25
N SER A 52 -4.97 4.10 2.60
CA SER A 52 -3.77 4.88 2.92
C SER A 52 -3.09 4.40 4.21
N LEU A 53 -3.88 3.98 5.20
CA LEU A 53 -3.38 3.44 6.47
C LEU A 53 -2.78 2.05 6.27
N ALA A 54 -3.50 1.19 5.56
CA ALA A 54 -3.01 -0.14 5.21
C ALA A 54 -1.70 -0.07 4.40
N HIS A 55 -1.57 0.90 3.49
CA HIS A 55 -0.33 1.14 2.77
C HIS A 55 0.81 1.55 3.71
N ALA A 56 0.56 2.47 4.65
CA ALA A 56 1.58 2.89 5.62
C ALA A 56 2.04 1.72 6.51
N ASP A 57 1.12 0.85 6.95
CA ASP A 57 1.46 -0.34 7.72
C ASP A 57 2.30 -1.32 6.90
N ALA A 58 1.90 -1.59 5.65
CA ALA A 58 2.64 -2.46 4.75
C ALA A 58 4.07 -1.96 4.48
N VAL A 59 4.24 -0.64 4.31
CA VAL A 59 5.56 0.00 4.18
C VAL A 59 6.37 -0.18 5.47
N GLY A 60 5.77 0.04 6.64
CA GLY A 60 6.43 -0.15 7.93
C GLY A 60 6.92 -1.58 8.14
N ILE A 61 6.07 -2.57 7.86
CA ILE A 61 6.40 -4.00 7.94
C ILE A 61 7.52 -4.35 6.96
N THR A 62 7.45 -3.85 5.73
CA THR A 62 8.48 -4.08 4.71
C THR A 62 9.83 -3.53 5.15
N ASN A 63 9.86 -2.31 5.69
CA ASN A 63 11.08 -1.70 6.21
C ASN A 63 11.67 -2.51 7.36
N TYR A 64 10.84 -3.00 8.29
CA TYR A 64 11.29 -3.87 9.38
C TYR A 64 11.92 -5.16 8.86
N ILE A 65 11.21 -5.89 7.99
CA ILE A 65 11.68 -7.17 7.44
C ILE A 65 13.01 -6.99 6.71
N ASN A 66 13.12 -5.96 5.87
CA ASN A 66 14.36 -5.63 5.18
C ASN A 66 15.49 -5.30 6.17
N SER A 67 15.20 -4.55 7.24
CA SER A 67 16.21 -4.16 8.25
C SER A 67 16.81 -5.36 9.01
N VAL A 68 16.04 -6.44 9.15
CA VAL A 68 16.50 -7.68 9.82
C VAL A 68 17.03 -8.72 8.84
N GLY A 69 17.24 -8.33 7.56
CA GLY A 69 17.73 -9.21 6.50
C GLY A 69 16.72 -10.27 6.04
N GLY A 70 15.46 -10.13 6.43
CA GLY A 70 14.38 -10.95 5.93
C GLY A 70 14.04 -10.58 4.49
N VAL A 71 13.51 -11.56 3.74
CA VAL A 71 13.01 -11.35 2.39
C VAL A 71 11.49 -11.55 2.44
N ILE A 72 10.72 -10.53 2.09
CA ILE A 72 9.31 -10.75 1.77
C ILE A 72 9.29 -11.52 0.45
N PRO A 73 8.81 -12.78 0.41
CA PRO A 73 8.70 -13.49 -0.84
C PRO A 73 7.83 -12.66 -1.79
N LYS A 74 8.33 -12.43 -3.00
CA LYS A 74 7.58 -11.84 -4.12
C LYS A 74 6.55 -12.85 -4.63
N ALA A 75 5.73 -13.38 -3.72
CA ALA A 75 4.54 -14.13 -4.07
C ALA A 75 3.53 -13.14 -4.62
N ASP A 76 2.69 -13.59 -5.54
CA ASP A 76 1.52 -12.85 -5.98
C ASP A 76 0.80 -12.31 -4.74
N PRO A 77 0.37 -11.03 -4.75
CA PRO A 77 -0.31 -10.45 -3.60
C PRO A 77 -1.50 -11.35 -3.28
N VAL A 78 -1.65 -11.75 -2.02
CA VAL A 78 -2.87 -12.45 -1.59
C VAL A 78 -4.01 -11.45 -1.71
N ILE A 79 -4.68 -11.46 -2.86
CA ILE A 79 -5.90 -10.71 -3.10
C ILE A 79 -6.98 -11.38 -2.23
N PHE A 80 -7.22 -10.86 -1.03
CA PHE A 80 -8.43 -11.17 -0.29
C PHE A 80 -9.59 -10.49 -1.02
N ALA A 81 -10.19 -11.19 -1.96
CA ALA A 81 -11.37 -10.69 -2.65
C ALA A 81 -12.62 -11.02 -1.82
N GLU A 82 -13.36 -9.99 -1.43
CA GLU A 82 -14.81 -10.14 -1.22
C GLU A 82 -15.40 -10.56 -2.59
N GLY A 83 -15.60 -11.86 -2.83
CA GLY A 83 -16.38 -12.37 -3.98
C GLY A 83 -15.67 -12.56 -5.34
N SER A 84 -14.37 -12.88 -5.40
CA SER A 84 -13.70 -13.18 -6.69
C SER A 84 -14.14 -14.53 -7.29
N THR A 85 -14.77 -14.48 -8.47
CA THR A 85 -14.64 -15.55 -9.47
C THR A 85 -13.46 -15.22 -10.38
N GLY A 86 -12.34 -15.88 -10.15
CA GLY A 86 -11.12 -15.69 -10.93
C GLY A 86 -11.29 -16.06 -12.40
N VAL A 87 -10.72 -15.22 -13.26
CA VAL A 87 -10.25 -15.55 -14.62
C VAL A 87 -9.07 -14.60 -14.83
N GLY A 88 -7.80 -15.03 -14.90
CA GLY A 88 -7.21 -15.99 -15.83
C GLY A 88 -6.02 -15.24 -16.44
N GLY A 89 -4.81 -15.81 -16.36
CA GLY A 89 -3.61 -15.21 -16.92
C GLY A 89 -3.79 -14.94 -18.41
N ALA A 90 -3.82 -13.65 -18.79
CA ALA A 90 -3.81 -13.26 -20.19
C ALA A 90 -2.36 -13.31 -20.71
N ALA A 91 -2.18 -14.03 -21.82
CA ALA A 91 -0.94 -14.09 -22.58
C ALA A 91 -0.39 -12.68 -22.87
N ALA A 92 0.93 -12.52 -22.80
CA ALA A 92 1.62 -11.27 -23.12
C ALA A 92 1.36 -10.88 -24.59
N ALA A 93 0.35 -10.04 -24.82
CA ALA A 93 0.23 -9.27 -26.04
C ALA A 93 1.46 -8.35 -26.13
N ALA A 94 2.06 -8.24 -27.32
CA ALA A 94 3.16 -7.31 -27.57
C ALA A 94 2.80 -5.94 -26.98
N SER A 95 3.61 -5.48 -26.01
CA SER A 95 3.32 -4.26 -25.27
C SER A 95 3.27 -3.09 -26.26
N ASP A 96 2.10 -2.49 -26.44
CA ASP A 96 1.97 -1.21 -27.14
C ASP A 96 2.96 -0.24 -26.46
N PRO A 97 4.01 0.24 -27.15
CA PRO A 97 5.02 1.07 -26.53
C PRO A 97 4.44 2.41 -26.06
N PHE A 98 3.23 2.78 -26.48
CA PHE A 98 2.51 3.98 -26.07
C PHE A 98 1.46 3.70 -25.00
N LYS A 99 1.47 2.53 -24.36
CA LYS A 99 0.60 2.24 -23.22
C LYS A 99 1.36 1.54 -22.09
N THR A 100 0.90 1.73 -20.87
CA THR A 100 1.34 0.95 -19.71
C THR A 100 0.66 -0.43 -19.69
N LYS A 101 0.99 -1.28 -18.71
CA LYS A 101 0.44 -2.64 -18.60
C LYS A 101 -1.09 -2.63 -18.49
N TYR A 102 -1.66 -1.64 -17.80
CA TYR A 102 -3.11 -1.47 -17.64
C TYR A 102 -3.73 -0.48 -18.62
N GLY A 103 -3.01 -0.11 -19.69
CA GLY A 103 -3.56 0.64 -20.82
C GLY A 103 -3.54 2.17 -20.64
N PHE A 104 -2.84 2.71 -19.64
CA PHE A 104 -2.68 4.16 -19.50
C PHE A 104 -1.82 4.69 -20.66
N PRO A 105 -2.28 5.75 -21.39
CA PRO A 105 -1.52 6.29 -22.50
C PRO A 105 -0.16 6.83 -22.07
N LYS A 106 0.86 6.56 -22.87
CA LYS A 106 2.23 7.02 -22.70
C LYS A 106 2.65 7.83 -23.93
N ASP A 107 3.19 9.02 -23.71
CA ASP A 107 3.73 9.85 -24.80
C ASP A 107 5.14 9.40 -25.22
N ALA A 108 5.71 10.06 -26.24
CA ALA A 108 7.05 9.76 -26.75
C ALA A 108 8.17 10.03 -25.72
N SER A 109 7.92 10.88 -24.72
CA SER A 109 8.84 11.15 -23.62
C SER A 109 8.69 10.16 -22.47
N GLY A 110 7.74 9.22 -22.56
CA GLY A 110 7.46 8.25 -21.52
C GLY A 110 6.53 8.75 -20.42
N ASN A 111 5.94 9.94 -20.56
CA ASN A 111 4.99 10.47 -19.59
C ASN A 111 3.66 9.72 -19.70
N VAL A 112 3.06 9.41 -18.56
CA VAL A 112 1.84 8.61 -18.45
C VAL A 112 0.66 9.51 -18.15
N THR A 113 -0.37 9.44 -19.00
CA THR A 113 -1.69 9.99 -18.69
C THR A 113 -2.47 8.98 -17.85
N TYR A 114 -2.63 9.27 -16.57
CA TYR A 114 -3.46 8.50 -15.67
C TYR A 114 -4.89 9.03 -15.67
N THR A 115 -5.87 8.14 -15.68
CA THR A 115 -7.29 8.49 -15.48
C THR A 115 -7.88 7.52 -14.48
N ASP A 116 -8.36 8.03 -13.35
CA ASP A 116 -8.97 7.21 -12.31
C ASP A 116 -10.41 6.78 -12.68
N ALA A 117 -10.99 5.89 -11.87
CA ALA A 117 -12.34 5.36 -12.08
C ALA A 117 -13.45 6.42 -12.01
N SER A 118 -13.19 7.57 -11.39
CA SER A 118 -14.12 8.71 -11.31
C SER A 118 -13.96 9.70 -12.47
N GLY A 119 -13.00 9.46 -13.37
CA GLY A 119 -12.66 10.34 -14.49
C GLY A 119 -11.66 11.45 -14.14
N GLY A 120 -11.13 11.47 -12.91
CA GLY A 120 -10.03 12.35 -12.53
C GLY A 120 -8.78 12.03 -13.34
N ARG A 121 -8.08 13.05 -13.83
CA ARG A 121 -6.98 12.89 -14.79
C ARG A 121 -5.73 13.64 -14.35
N GLU A 122 -4.60 12.96 -14.43
CA GLU A 122 -3.26 13.49 -14.12
C GLU A 122 -2.26 13.03 -15.18
N VAL A 123 -1.20 13.82 -15.38
CA VAL A 123 -0.08 13.44 -16.24
C VAL A 123 1.17 13.34 -15.38
N PHE A 124 1.75 12.15 -15.32
CA PHE A 124 2.98 11.88 -14.58
C PHE A 124 4.14 11.80 -15.55
N THR A 125 5.27 12.44 -15.22
CA THR A 125 6.50 12.22 -15.98
C THR A 125 6.95 10.76 -15.86
N ALA A 126 7.80 10.29 -16.77
CA ALA A 126 8.37 8.94 -16.67
C ALA A 126 9.03 8.67 -15.30
N ALA A 127 9.71 9.68 -14.73
CA ALA A 127 10.35 9.57 -13.42
C ALA A 127 9.32 9.51 -12.27
N GLU A 128 8.28 10.34 -12.32
CA GLU A 128 7.20 10.32 -11.31
C GLU A 128 6.42 9.00 -11.36
N TRP A 129 6.15 8.49 -12.56
CA TRP A 129 5.50 7.19 -12.72
C TRP A 129 6.35 6.05 -12.16
N ASN A 130 7.66 6.05 -12.43
CA ASN A 130 8.57 5.06 -11.84
C ASN A 130 8.67 5.18 -10.32
N LYS A 131 8.63 6.40 -9.77
CA LYS A 131 8.54 6.63 -8.31
C LYS A 131 7.28 6.00 -7.75
N LEU A 132 6.12 6.23 -8.38
CA LEU A 132 4.85 5.63 -7.98
C LEU A 132 4.88 4.11 -8.04
N LEU A 133 5.44 3.51 -9.10
CA LEU A 133 5.60 2.05 -9.19
C LEU A 133 6.50 1.52 -8.05
N GLY A 134 7.55 2.27 -7.69
CA GLY A 134 8.44 1.94 -6.59
C GLY A 134 7.74 1.84 -5.23
N LEU A 135 6.75 2.70 -4.96
CA LEU A 135 5.99 2.69 -3.71
C LEU A 135 5.22 1.37 -3.48
N TRP A 136 4.86 0.67 -4.55
CA TRP A 136 4.14 -0.61 -4.48
C TRP A 136 4.94 -1.79 -5.05
N ASN A 137 6.26 -1.66 -5.23
CA ASN A 137 7.07 -2.72 -5.84
C ASN A 137 6.97 -4.07 -5.07
N TYR A 138 6.74 -4.03 -3.76
CA TYR A 138 6.54 -5.22 -2.92
C TYR A 138 5.30 -6.04 -3.31
N THR A 139 4.33 -5.45 -4.02
CA THR A 139 3.10 -6.13 -4.42
C THR A 139 3.29 -7.06 -5.63
N GLY A 140 4.44 -7.04 -6.30
CA GLY A 140 4.67 -7.80 -7.53
C GLY A 140 3.99 -7.22 -8.79
N ASP A 141 2.90 -6.47 -8.62
CA ASP A 141 2.20 -5.76 -9.70
C ASP A 141 1.76 -4.35 -9.26
N PRO A 142 2.71 -3.41 -9.08
CA PRO A 142 2.43 -2.08 -8.53
C PRO A 142 1.38 -1.30 -9.33
N GLU A 143 1.35 -1.47 -10.66
CA GLU A 143 0.41 -0.75 -11.52
C GLU A 143 -1.05 -1.17 -11.29
N ALA A 144 -1.29 -2.41 -10.85
CA ALA A 144 -2.62 -2.90 -10.47
C ALA A 144 -3.19 -2.14 -9.26
N PHE A 145 -2.30 -1.73 -8.35
CA PHE A 145 -2.65 -0.94 -7.17
C PHE A 145 -2.81 0.54 -7.51
N LEU A 146 -1.94 1.08 -8.38
CA LEU A 146 -2.04 2.46 -8.86
C LEU A 146 -3.40 2.72 -9.51
N LYS A 147 -3.89 1.81 -10.36
CA LYS A 147 -5.21 1.87 -11.01
C LYS A 147 -6.39 2.05 -10.04
N GLN A 148 -6.25 1.62 -8.79
CA GLN A 148 -7.30 1.69 -7.78
C GLN A 148 -7.32 3.04 -7.03
N GLN A 149 -6.30 3.88 -7.22
CA GLN A 149 -6.18 5.16 -6.52
C GLN A 149 -6.83 6.31 -7.29
N SER A 150 -7.36 7.30 -6.58
CA SER A 150 -7.74 8.57 -7.22
C SER A 150 -6.51 9.30 -7.76
N ALA A 151 -6.66 10.07 -8.83
CA ALA A 151 -5.57 10.80 -9.46
C ALA A 151 -4.92 11.80 -8.49
N SER A 152 -5.72 12.45 -7.63
CA SER A 152 -5.26 13.40 -6.62
C SER A 152 -4.38 12.75 -5.54
N VAL A 153 -4.71 11.52 -5.11
CA VAL A 153 -3.87 10.75 -4.17
C VAL A 153 -2.51 10.45 -4.79
N LEU A 154 -2.49 9.99 -6.05
CA LEU A 154 -1.23 9.70 -6.74
C LEU A 154 -0.37 10.97 -6.89
N ARG A 155 -0.97 12.11 -7.25
CA ARG A 155 -0.25 13.40 -7.29
C ARG A 155 0.31 13.78 -5.92
N SER A 156 -0.44 13.60 -4.85
CA SER A 156 0.04 13.89 -3.49
C SER A 156 1.25 13.04 -3.12
N LEU A 157 1.31 11.77 -3.54
CA LEU A 157 2.45 10.87 -3.25
C LEU A 157 3.70 11.22 -4.05
N VAL A 158 3.52 11.76 -5.26
CA VAL A 158 4.64 12.27 -6.06
C VAL A 158 5.30 13.47 -5.37
N ASN A 159 4.50 14.35 -4.75
CA ASN A 159 4.96 15.61 -4.14
C ASN A 159 5.54 15.46 -2.72
N GLN A 160 5.52 14.26 -2.13
CA GLN A 160 6.20 13.93 -0.87
C GLN A 160 7.69 13.65 -1.11
#